data_AF-A0A7X5Q729-F1
#
_entry.id   AF-A0A7X5Q729-F1
#
_cell.length_a   1.000
_cell.length_b   1.000
_cell.length_c   1.000
_cell.angle_alpha   90.00
_cell.angle_beta   90.00
_cell.angle_gamma   90.00
#
_symmetry.space_group_name_H-M   'P 1'
#
loop_
_entity.id
_entity.type
_entity.pdbx_description
1 polymer ?
#
loop_
_entity_poly.entity_id
_entity_poly.type
_entity_poly.pdbx_seq_one_letter_code
_entity_poly.pdbx_strand_id
1 'polypeptide(L)' 'MVKNLNNPEYLKIILNGRDSLAERFSEIDSGLIRRKIENHQTREEKLPVAIKKLIRIQGLPTRIADSIGQQGQQKTADAA' A
#
# COMPACT_ATOMS: atom_id res chain seq x y z
N MET A 1 3.58 27.22 10.71
CA MET A 1 2.29 26.55 10.98
C MET A 1 2.08 25.47 9.93
N VAL A 2 1.60 24.28 10.31
CA VAL A 2 1.41 23.15 9.39
C VAL A 2 0.24 23.45 8.45
N LYS A 3 0.51 23.66 7.16
CA LYS A 3 -0.51 24.07 6.16
C LYS A 3 -1.70 23.10 6.06
N ASN A 4 -1.48 21.81 6.35
CA ASN A 4 -2.49 20.77 6.26
C ASN A 4 -3.64 20.96 7.25
N LEU A 5 -3.38 21.56 8.42
CA LEU A 5 -4.41 21.81 9.42
C LEU A 5 -5.36 22.95 9.04
N ASN A 6 -5.02 23.73 8.00
CA ASN A 6 -5.92 24.75 7.44
C ASN A 6 -6.96 24.15 6.49
N ASN A 7 -6.81 22.87 6.09
CA ASN A 7 -7.84 22.17 5.34
C ASN A 7 -8.89 21.63 6.32
N PRO A 8 -10.12 22.15 6.33
CA PRO A 8 -11.15 21.76 7.30
C PRO A 8 -11.58 20.30 7.17
N GLU A 9 -11.60 19.75 5.95
CA GLU A 9 -11.91 18.33 5.73
C GLU A 9 -10.81 17.43 6.30
N TYR A 10 -9.55 17.81 6.10
CA TYR A 10 -8.42 17.10 6.69
C TYR A 10 -8.46 17.15 8.22
N LEU A 11 -8.73 18.32 8.79
CA LEU A 11 -8.84 18.50 10.24
C LEU A 11 -9.98 17.66 10.82
N LYS A 12 -11.15 17.63 10.17
CA LYS A 12 -12.30 16.79 10.54
C LYS A 12 -11.94 15.31 10.54
N ILE A 13 -11.22 14.84 9.52
CA ILE A 13 -10.76 13.44 9.44
C ILE A 13 -9.83 13.09 10.60
N ILE A 14 -8.84 13.95 10.91
CA ILE A 14 -7.89 13.69 11.99
C ILE A 14 -8.58 13.69 13.34
N LEU A 15 -9.45 14.67 13.60
CA LEU A 15 -10.17 14.82 14.86
C LEU A 15 -11.10 13.64 15.12
N ASN A 16 -11.69 13.04 14.08
CA ASN A 16 -12.51 11.83 14.19
C ASN A 16 -13.58 11.93 15.31
N GLY A 17 -14.26 13.07 15.38
CA GLY A 17 -15.29 13.35 16.39
C GLY A 17 -14.78 13.89 17.74
N ARG A 18 -13.49 14.22 17.87
CA ARG A 18 -12.93 14.94 19.02
C ARG A 18 -12.91 16.45 18.81
N ASP A 19 -12.88 17.19 19.90
CA ASP A 19 -12.96 18.66 19.86
C ASP A 19 -11.60 19.31 19.61
N SER A 20 -10.50 18.59 19.90
CA SER A 20 -9.15 19.11 19.69
C SER A 20 -8.14 18.02 19.31
N LEU A 21 -7.04 18.45 18.68
CA LEU A 21 -5.91 17.58 18.39
C LEU A 21 -5.26 17.05 19.67
N ALA A 22 -5.25 17.85 20.76
CA ALA A 22 -4.70 17.43 22.04
C ALA A 22 -5.50 16.28 22.65
N GLU A 23 -6.83 16.38 22.63
CA GLU A 23 -7.73 15.29 23.04
C GLU A 23 -7.54 14.06 22.14
N ARG A 24 -7.49 14.25 20.83
CA ARG A 24 -7.29 13.14 19.89
C ARG A 24 -5.96 12.42 20.09
N PHE A 25 -4.89 13.16 20.37
CA PHE A 25 -3.55 12.58 20.54
C PHE A 25 -3.32 12.01 21.95
N SER A 26 -4.09 12.41 22.96
CA SER A 26 -4.01 11.78 24.29
C SER A 26 -4.49 10.33 24.28
N GLU A 27 -5.35 9.96 23.33
CA GLU A 27 -5.80 8.58 23.10
C GLU A 27 -4.68 7.66 22.58
N ILE A 28 -3.57 8.23 22.10
CA ILE A 28 -2.48 7.47 21.49
C ILE A 28 -1.54 6.91 22.56
N ASP A 29 -1.60 5.60 22.78
CA ASP A 29 -0.56 4.88 23.55
C ASP A 29 0.64 4.55 22.65
N SER A 30 1.71 5.33 22.80
CA SER A 30 2.96 5.13 22.06
C SER A 30 3.62 3.76 22.32
N GLY A 31 3.49 3.20 23.52
CA GLY A 31 4.06 1.91 23.89
C GLY A 31 3.27 0.75 23.28
N LEU A 32 1.95 0.88 23.16
CA LEU A 32 1.12 -0.07 22.42
C LEU A 32 1.44 -0.04 20.92
N ILE A 33 1.60 1.15 20.34
CA ILE A 33 1.93 1.29 18.91
C ILE A 33 3.28 0.65 18.60
N ARG A 34 4.33 0.93 19.39
CA ARG A 34 5.65 0.31 19.18
C ARG A 34 5.58 -1.21 19.24
N ARG A 35 4.91 -1.77 20.26
CA ARG A 35 4.72 -3.23 20.37
C ARG A 35 3.95 -3.81 19.19
N LYS A 36 2.90 -3.14 18.70
CA LYS A 36 2.20 -3.55 17.48
C LYS A 36 3.12 -3.52 16.26
N ILE A 37 3.89 -2.45 16.07
CA ILE A 37 4.85 -2.33 14.96
C ILE A 37 5.87 -3.48 15.02
N GLU A 38 6.49 -3.75 16.18
CA GLU A 38 7.44 -4.85 16.35
C GLU A 38 6.81 -6.23 16.06
N ASN A 39 5.59 -6.46 16.54
CA ASN A 39 4.82 -7.68 16.26
C ASN A 39 4.46 -7.83 14.77
N HIS A 40 4.27 -6.72 14.07
CA HIS A 40 4.01 -6.71 12.64
C HIS A 40 5.29 -6.83 11.81
N GLN A 41 6.42 -6.24 12.23
CA GLN A 41 7.73 -6.37 11.58
C GLN A 41 8.26 -7.80 11.64
N THR A 42 8.03 -8.50 12.75
CA THR A 42 8.35 -9.93 12.84
C THR A 42 7.47 -10.81 11.95
N ARG A 43 6.26 -10.31 11.61
CA ARG A 43 5.30 -10.91 10.69
C ARG A 43 5.29 -10.27 9.30
N GLU A 44 6.23 -9.36 9.01
CA GLU A 44 6.22 -8.58 7.78
C GLU A 44 6.11 -9.56 6.62
N GLU A 45 5.03 -9.38 5.89
CA GLU A 45 4.55 -10.10 4.73
C GLU A 45 5.69 -10.76 3.98
N LYS A 46 6.10 -11.95 4.43
CA LYS A 46 7.05 -12.75 3.69
C LYS A 46 6.30 -13.10 2.43
N LEU A 47 6.62 -12.40 1.34
CA LEU A 47 6.18 -12.77 -0.01
C LEU A 47 6.22 -14.30 -0.07
N PRO A 48 5.10 -14.96 -0.45
CA PRO A 48 5.08 -16.40 -0.56
C PRO A 48 6.31 -16.85 -1.36
N VAL A 49 6.92 -17.97 -0.96
CA VAL A 49 8.20 -18.42 -1.55
C VAL A 49 8.10 -18.49 -3.08
N ALA A 50 6.93 -18.85 -3.62
CA ALA A 50 6.64 -18.84 -5.04
C ALA A 50 6.80 -17.44 -5.68
N ILE A 51 6.23 -16.40 -5.06
CA ILE A 51 6.36 -15.02 -5.56
C ILE A 51 7.81 -14.54 -5.45
N LYS A 52 8.52 -14.85 -4.35
CA LYS A 52 9.95 -14.54 -4.22
C LYS A 52 10.80 -15.19 -5.31
N LYS A 53 10.48 -16.42 -5.71
CA LYS A 53 11.15 -17.12 -6.81
C LYS A 53 10.81 -16.47 -8.15
N LEU A 54 9.54 -16.14 -8.36
CA LEU A 54 9.05 -15.50 -9.58
C LEU A 54 9.78 -14.17 -9.82
N ILE A 55 9.77 -13.24 -8.87
CA ILE A 55 10.41 -11.92 -9.03
C ILE A 55 11.94 -11.95 -9.23
N ARG A 56 12.60 -13.09 -8.96
CA ARG A 56 14.04 -13.28 -9.18
C ARG A 56 14.37 -13.72 -10.61
N ILE A 57 13.37 -14.06 -11.43
CA ILE A 57 13.59 -14.42 -12.82
C ILE A 57 14.08 -13.18 -13.58
N GLN A 58 15.27 -13.28 -14.17
CA GLN A 58 15.85 -12.19 -14.94
C GLN A 58 14.97 -11.82 -16.14
N GLY A 59 14.78 -10.52 -16.34
CA GLY A 59 13.92 -10.00 -17.41
C GLY A 59 12.44 -10.33 -17.25
N LEU A 60 11.99 -10.83 -16.08
CA LEU A 60 10.58 -11.15 -15.86
C LEU A 60 9.62 -9.98 -16.17
N PRO A 61 9.88 -8.72 -15.75
CA PRO A 61 8.98 -7.62 -16.06
C PRO A 61 8.78 -7.45 -17.56
N THR A 62 9.86 -7.55 -18.35
CA THR A 62 9.82 -7.49 -19.81
C THR A 62 9.02 -8.66 -20.37
N ARG A 63 9.28 -9.89 -19.90
CA ARG A 63 8.54 -11.09 -20.35
C ARG A 63 7.04 -11.00 -20.06
N ILE A 64 6.65 -10.43 -18.91
CA ILE A 64 5.25 -10.19 -18.56
C ILE A 64 4.65 -9.13 -19.50
N ALA A 65 5.35 -8.01 -19.72
CA ALA A 65 4.90 -6.97 -20.64
C ALA A 65 4.71 -7.50 -22.06
N ASP A 66 5.65 -8.30 -22.56
CA ASP A 66 5.60 -8.93 -23.87
C ASP A 66 4.42 -9.91 -23.98
N SER A 67 4.21 -10.74 -22.94
CA SER A 67 3.12 -11.72 -22.90
C SER A 67 1.74 -11.05 -22.85
N ILE A 68 1.62 -9.92 -22.16
CA ILE A 68 0.39 -9.12 -22.12
C ILE A 68 0.16 -8.40 -23.46
N GLY A 69 1.24 -7.93 -24.11
CA GLY A 69 1.19 -7.31 -25.43
C GLY A 69 0.72 -8.24 -26.56
N GLN A 70 1.03 -9.54 -26.47
CA GLN A 70 0.65 -10.53 -27.50
C GLN A 70 -0.86 -10.85 -27.51
N GLN A 71 -1.58 -10.66 -26.41
CA GLN A 71 -3.03 -10.90 -26.36
C GLN A 71 -3.85 -9.87 -27.16
N GLY A 72 -3.23 -8.76 -27.58
CA GLY A 72 -3.86 -7.76 -28.45
C GLY A 72 -3.84 -8.11 -29.95
N GLN A 73 -3.04 -9.09 -30.39
CA GLN A 73 -2.83 -9.38 -31.82
C GLN A 73 -3.49 -10.69 -32.31
N GLN A 74 -3.95 -11.57 -31.42
CA GLN A 74 -4.70 -12.77 -31.83
C GLN A 74 -6.15 -12.47 -32.28
N LYS A 75 -6.71 -11.31 -31.92
CA LYS A 75 -8.12 -10.96 -32.24
C LYS A 75 -8.36 -10.45 -33.66
N THR A 76 -7.32 -10.19 -34.45
CA THR A 76 -7.44 -9.63 -35.81
C THR A 76 -7.17 -10.64 -36.93
N ALA A 77 -6.84 -11.90 -36.62
CA ALA A 77 -6.55 -12.92 -37.63
C ALA A 77 -7.73 -13.86 -37.95
N ASP A 78 -8.75 -13.95 -37.09
CA ASP A 78 -9.95 -14.80 -37.31
C ASP A 78 -11.13 -14.02 -37.97
N ALA A 79 -10.89 -12.82 -38.49
CA ALA A 79 -11.89 -11.99 -39.15
C ALA A 79 -11.55 -11.63 -40.62
N ALA A 80 -10.64 -12.38 -41.25
CA ALA A 80 -10.27 -12.24 -42.66
C ALA A 80 -10.63 -13.50 -43.45
#